data_AF-X1SGJ4-F1
#
_entry.id   AF-X1SGJ4-F1
#
_cell.length_a   1.000
_cell.length_b   1.000
_cell.length_c   1.000
_cell.angle_alpha   90.00
_cell.angle_beta   90.00
_cell.angle_gamma   90.00
#
_symmetry.space_group_name_H-M   'P 1'
#
loop_
_entity.id
_entity.type
_entity.pdbx_description
1 polymer ?
#
loop_
_entity_poly.entity_id
_entity_poly.type
_entity_poly.pdbx_seq_one_letter_code
_entity_poly.pdbx_strand_id
1 'polypeptide(L)' 'ICKHTYWGGVRSSVGAIGFISGYEYSFDNRWSLRAEYSYLMKPLFPILLTDDEFESIVGSVHYLTIGFFKRVK' A
#
# COMPACT_ATOMS: atom_id res chain seq x y z
N ILE A 1 1.21 13.98 23.40
CA ILE A 1 0.94 14.85 22.24
C ILE A 1 0.40 13.94 21.15
N CYS A 2 -0.86 14.12 20.75
CA CYS A 2 -1.41 13.39 19.61
C CYS A 2 -0.70 13.84 18.33
N LYS A 3 -0.37 12.90 17.45
CA LYS A 3 0.33 13.17 16.19
C LYS A 3 -0.47 12.62 15.01
N HIS A 4 -0.56 13.42 13.96
CA HIS A 4 -1.11 13.04 12.67
C HIS A 4 0.05 12.89 11.68
N THR A 5 0.09 11.78 10.96
CA THR A 5 1.09 11.53 9.92
C THR A 5 0.41 11.08 8.64
N TYR A 6 0.79 11.67 7.52
CA TYR A 6 0.32 11.27 6.19
C TYR A 6 1.53 10.79 5.40
N TRP A 7 1.35 9.75 4.59
CA TRP A 7 2.34 9.31 3.62
C TRP A 7 1.67 8.96 2.31
N GLY A 8 2.47 9.07 1.25
CA GLY A 8 2.11 8.63 -0.08
C GLY A 8 3.35 8.03 -0.73
N GLY A 9 3.13 7.16 -1.71
CA GLY A 9 4.21 6.53 -2.43
C GLY A 9 3.73 5.64 -3.55
N VAL A 10 4.65 4.83 -4.04
CA VAL A 10 4.41 3.82 -5.07
C VAL A 10 4.79 2.47 -4.50
N ARG A 11 3.99 1.45 -4.77
CA ARG A 11 4.30 0.05 -4.48
C ARG A 11 4.47 -0.68 -5.81
N SER A 12 5.52 -1.48 -5.90
CA SER A 12 5.81 -2.35 -7.04
C SER A 12 6.02 -3.78 -6.56
N SER A 13 5.41 -4.73 -7.24
CA SER A 13 5.65 -6.18 -7.10
C SER A 13 5.72 -6.81 -8.50
N VAL A 14 6.09 -8.09 -8.56
CA VAL A 14 6.00 -8.86 -9.81
C VAL A 14 4.54 -8.81 -10.30
N GLY A 15 4.32 -8.29 -11.51
CA GLY A 15 2.99 -8.16 -12.11
C GLY A 15 2.08 -7.03 -11.62
N ALA A 16 2.51 -6.18 -10.68
CA ALA A 16 1.67 -5.08 -10.21
C ALA A 16 2.47 -3.82 -9.86
N ILE A 17 1.98 -2.66 -10.28
CA ILE A 17 2.47 -1.36 -9.85
C ILE A 17 1.30 -0.51 -9.39
N GLY A 18 1.51 0.39 -8.44
CA GLY A 18 0.39 1.14 -7.92
C GLY A 18 0.74 2.25 -6.94
N PHE A 19 -0.21 3.16 -6.76
CA PHE A 19 -0.10 4.22 -5.78
C PHE A 19 -0.57 3.72 -4.41
N ILE A 20 0.13 4.17 -3.38
CA ILE A 20 -0.28 3.97 -1.99
C ILE A 20 -0.42 5.33 -1.31
N SER A 21 -1.38 5.42 -0.41
CA SER A 21 -1.49 6.55 0.51
C SER A 21 -1.94 6.05 1.87
N GLY A 22 -1.52 6.73 2.92
CA GLY A 22 -1.88 6.33 4.26
C GLY A 22 -1.90 7.48 5.24
N TYR A 23 -2.59 7.20 6.33
CA TYR A 23 -2.81 8.09 7.44
C TYR A 23 -2.60 7.34 8.75
N GLU A 24 -1.91 7.98 9.68
CA GLU A 24 -1.71 7.49 11.04
C GLU A 24 -2.12 8.56 12.04
N TYR A 25 -2.92 8.14 13.01
CA TYR A 25 -3.25 8.88 14.20
C TYR A 25 -2.58 8.22 15.40
N SER A 26 -1.57 8.87 15.98
CA SER A 26 -0.94 8.42 17.21
C SER A 26 -1.68 9.02 18.41
N PHE A 27 -2.28 8.17 19.24
CA PHE A 27 -2.96 8.57 20.48
C PHE A 27 -1.94 9.03 21.54
N ASP A 28 -0.83 8.30 21.62
CA ASP A 28 0.29 8.56 22.51
C ASP A 28 1.60 8.02 21.90
N ASN A 29 2.66 7.91 22.71
CA ASN A 29 3.95 7.37 22.27
C ASN A 29 3.97 5.83 22.13
N ARG A 30 2.86 5.14 22.43
CA ARG A 30 2.76 3.68 22.48
C ARG A 30 1.75 3.13 21.47
N TRP A 31 0.71 3.87 21.11
CA TRP A 31 -0.40 3.37 20.31
C TRP A 31 -0.77 4.31 19.19
N SER A 32 -1.07 3.72 18.04
CA SER A 32 -1.49 4.44 16.84
C SER A 32 -2.51 3.65 16.03
N LEU A 33 -3.51 4.35 15.50
CA LEU A 33 -4.41 3.82 14.48
C LEU A 33 -3.85 4.22 13.11
N ARG A 34 -3.71 3.26 12.20
CA ARG A 34 -3.22 3.50 10.84
C ARG A 34 -4.18 2.94 9.82
N ALA A 35 -4.43 3.71 8.77
CA ALA A 35 -5.16 3.33 7.58
C ALA A 35 -4.25 3.52 6.36
N GLU A 36 -4.18 2.53 5.48
CA GLU A 36 -3.43 2.59 4.23
C GLU A 36 -4.32 2.08 3.10
N TYR A 37 -4.40 2.87 2.03
CA TYR A 37 -5.04 2.50 0.79
C TYR A 37 -3.98 2.20 -0.27
N SER A 38 -4.15 1.09 -0.99
CA SER A 38 -3.31 0.71 -2.12
C SER A 38 -4.17 0.48 -3.35
N TYR A 39 -3.80 1.12 -4.46
CA TYR A 39 -4.38 0.89 -5.78
C TYR A 39 -3.31 0.29 -6.68
N LEU A 40 -3.44 -1.00 -7.02
CA LEU A 40 -2.49 -1.73 -7.85
C LEU A 40 -3.10 -2.02 -9.22
N MET A 41 -2.30 -1.88 -10.28
CA MET A 41 -2.69 -2.14 -11.67
C MET A 41 -1.59 -2.91 -12.40
N LYS A 42 -1.94 -3.48 -13.56
CA LYS A 42 -0.96 -4.07 -14.49
C LYS A 42 0.10 -3.01 -14.87
N PRO A 43 1.40 -3.30 -14.72
CA PRO A 43 2.44 -2.38 -15.16
C PRO A 43 2.42 -2.21 -16.68
N LEU A 44 2.97 -1.11 -17.20
CA LEU A 44 2.98 -0.86 -18.65
C LEU A 44 3.91 -1.80 -19.43
N PHE A 45 4.85 -2.44 -18.74
CA PHE A 45 5.82 -3.36 -19.31
C PHE A 45 5.90 -4.62 -18.42
N PRO A 46 6.18 -5.80 -18.98
CA PRO A 46 6.40 -7.01 -18.21
C PRO A 46 7.65 -6.84 -17.34
N ILE A 47 7.44 -6.76 -16.03
CA ILE A 47 8.53 -6.74 -15.04
C ILE A 47 8.58 -8.13 -14.42
N LEU A 48 9.61 -8.91 -14.78
CA LEU A 48 9.87 -10.25 -14.22
C LEU A 48 8.75 -11.27 -14.48
N LEU A 49 7.95 -11.07 -15.54
CA LEU A 49 6.91 -11.99 -16.01
C LEU A 49 7.18 -12.36 -17.47
N THR A 50 6.74 -13.55 -17.86
CA THR A 50 6.60 -13.91 -19.28
C THR A 50 5.45 -13.13 -19.92
N ASP A 51 5.46 -13.00 -21.25
CA ASP A 51 4.42 -12.25 -21.98
C ASP A 51 3.02 -12.82 -21.74
N ASP A 52 2.88 -14.15 -21.72
CA ASP A 52 1.60 -14.83 -21.46
C ASP A 52 1.08 -14.55 -20.03
N GLU A 53 1.96 -14.58 -19.02
CA GLU A 53 1.60 -14.25 -17.65
C GLU A 53 1.21 -12.78 -17.51
N PHE A 54 1.93 -11.89 -18.18
CA PHE A 54 1.64 -10.45 -18.17
C PHE A 54 0.30 -10.13 -18.86
N GLU A 55 -0.01 -10.77 -19.98
CA GLU A 55 -1.30 -10.63 -20.67
C GLU A 55 -2.48 -11.22 -19.87
N SER A 56 -2.23 -12.22 -19.02
CA SER A 56 -3.27 -12.78 -18.15
C SER A 56 -3.75 -11.83 -17.03
N ILE A 57 -2.98 -10.78 -16.69
CA ILE A 57 -3.34 -9.84 -15.64
C ILE A 57 -4.36 -8.83 -16.17
N VAL A 58 -5.58 -8.90 -15.64
CA VAL A 58 -6.69 -8.02 -16.05
C VAL A 58 -7.20 -7.23 -14.85
N GLY A 59 -7.41 -5.93 -15.05
CA GLY A 59 -8.06 -5.03 -14.10
C GLY A 59 -7.11 -4.42 -13.07
N SER A 60 -7.68 -4.03 -11.94
CA SER A 60 -6.97 -3.38 -10.83
C SER A 60 -7.43 -3.92 -9.49
N VAL A 61 -6.52 -3.92 -8.52
CA VAL A 61 -6.79 -4.39 -7.17
C VAL A 61 -6.68 -3.24 -6.19
N HIS A 62 -7.66 -3.16 -5.30
CA HIS A 62 -7.77 -2.10 -4.30
C HIS A 62 -7.73 -2.75 -2.92
N TYR A 63 -6.78 -2.33 -2.09
CA TYR A 63 -6.67 -2.78 -0.70
C TYR A 63 -6.84 -1.60 0.24
N LEU A 64 -7.63 -1.79 1.29
CA LEU A 64 -7.70 -0.88 2.42
C LEU A 64 -7.29 -1.67 3.67
N THR A 65 -6.14 -1.31 4.23
CA THR A 65 -5.64 -1.90 5.47
C THR A 65 -5.86 -0.91 6.59
N ILE A 66 -6.58 -1.34 7.63
CA ILE A 66 -6.77 -0.56 8.86
C ILE A 66 -6.27 -1.40 10.02
N GLY A 67 -5.47 -0.81 10.90
CA GLY A 67 -4.90 -1.53 12.02
C GLY A 67 -4.62 -0.63 13.23
N PHE A 68 -4.69 -1.25 14.40
CA PHE A 68 -4.26 -0.66 15.66
C PHE A 68 -2.88 -1.20 16.01
N PHE A 69 -1.90 -0.31 16.08
CA PHE A 69 -0.49 -0.67 16.20
C PHE A 69 0.05 -0.23 17.56
N LYS A 70 0.79 -1.13 18.21
CA LYS A 70 1.62 -0.82 19.36
C LYS A 70 3.01 -0.48 18.89
N ARG A 71 3.52 0.71 19.21
CA ARG A 71 4.90 1.09 18.98
C ARG A 71 5.79 0.28 19.93
N VAL A 72 6.56 -0.64 19.36
CA VAL A 72 7.59 -1.40 20.08
C VAL A 72 8.83 -0.51 20.14
N LYS A 73 9.36 -0.28 21.35
CA LYS A 73 10.58 0.49 21.56
C LYS A 73 11.77 -0.19 20.93
#